data_AF-A0A6A4E4T8-F1
#
_entry.id   AF-A0A6A4E4T8-F1
#
_cell.length_a   1.000
_cell.length_b   1.000
_cell.length_c   1.000
_cell.angle_alpha   90.00
_cell.angle_beta   90.00
_cell.angle_gamma   90.00
#
_symmetry.space_group_name_H-M   'P 1'
#
loop_
_entity.id
_entity.type
_entity.pdbx_description
1 polymer ?
#
loop_
_entity_poly.entity_id
_entity_poly.type
_entity_poly.pdbx_seq_one_letter_code
_entity_poly.pdbx_strand_id
1 'polypeptide(L)'
;MESCQARTDELEVLADSDDTNDFLIGTMERRNRLDIVHDRLQLPRLDSGIYDIGVLETELPDEESRLQRLADPTEDRFSLQQGHVDRDRQQTGNSRAQISTHGRVSIQALQRMLNSRTAEPEQMADRSKLRQLHKENDTAVGTWLRIRRLKHLLPHGGGSSTEMTELLTTLLGQRDALHDLLSYIPYPEVAVKHQPKRFWLQWGELEAYDYQVSILRRILAAEDASGKVKDYCTSWLAACTTEAGSQRDRTVARDPEKWRRLTGMYERAPSGACPPDVDPECWHILHILKHTAWVWSVTPWGLSATMQPGTVYAAHPAVRRLCDNVVSRSAWGEIITLPSGLTWEDRLSAMAAGLSAQAHC
;
A
#
# COMPACT_ATOMS: atom_id res chain seq x y z
N MET A 1 22.40 33.89 37.02
CA MET A 1 22.20 33.78 35.56
C MET A 1 23.49 34.05 34.77
N GLU A 2 24.68 33.92 35.37
CA GLU A 2 25.99 34.21 34.74
C GLU A 2 26.84 32.95 34.50
N SER A 3 26.33 31.75 34.85
CA SER A 3 27.11 30.49 34.74
C SER A 3 26.95 29.76 33.40
N CYS A 4 25.97 30.11 32.56
CA CYS A 4 25.71 29.40 31.29
C CYS A 4 26.38 30.05 30.07
N GLN A 5 26.78 31.32 30.17
CA GLN A 5 27.49 32.02 29.07
C GLN A 5 28.98 31.65 29.00
N ALA A 6 29.58 31.17 30.09
CA ALA A 6 31.01 30.86 30.11
C ALA A 6 31.39 29.53 29.43
N ARG A 7 30.44 28.63 29.13
CA ARG A 7 30.72 27.32 28.47
C ARG A 7 30.57 27.35 26.94
N THR A 8 30.01 28.40 26.36
CA THR A 8 29.82 28.52 24.91
C THR A 8 31.07 28.98 24.17
N ASP A 9 32.04 29.59 24.85
CA ASP A 9 33.23 30.18 24.21
C ASP A 9 34.31 29.14 23.85
N GLU A 10 34.22 27.90 24.34
CA GLU A 10 35.20 26.83 24.07
C GLU A 10 34.64 25.68 23.21
N LEU A 11 33.35 25.70 22.83
CA LEU A 11 32.74 24.66 22.01
C LEU A 11 32.77 25.05 20.54
N GLU A 12 33.63 24.39 19.76
CA GLU A 12 33.67 24.55 18.31
C GLU A 12 32.39 23.96 17.70
N VAL A 13 31.36 24.79 17.56
CA VAL A 13 30.02 24.40 17.09
C VAL A 13 30.03 23.72 15.71
N LEU A 14 31.07 23.96 14.91
CA LEU A 14 31.27 23.35 13.60
C LEU A 14 31.94 21.96 13.66
N ALA A 15 32.47 21.55 14.82
CA ALA A 15 33.03 20.21 14.98
C ALA A 15 31.91 19.15 15.05
N ASP A 16 31.93 18.20 14.12
CA ASP A 16 30.97 17.09 14.08
C ASP A 16 31.42 15.95 15.00
N SER A 17 31.26 16.15 16.30
CA SER A 17 31.51 15.14 17.34
C SER A 17 30.25 14.84 18.15
N ASP A 18 30.13 13.61 18.66
CA ASP A 18 28.99 13.17 19.46
C ASP A 18 28.75 14.06 20.69
N ASP A 19 29.82 14.43 21.39
CA ASP A 19 29.75 15.32 22.56
C ASP A 19 29.21 16.72 22.21
N THR A 20 29.61 17.26 21.05
CA THR A 20 29.11 18.55 20.55
C THR A 20 27.66 18.43 20.14
N ASN A 21 27.29 17.35 19.45
CA ASN A 21 25.93 17.11 18.98
C ASN A 21 24.94 16.95 20.14
N ASP A 22 25.30 16.21 21.19
CA ASP A 22 24.49 16.05 22.39
C ASP A 22 24.30 17.40 23.13
N PHE A 23 25.35 18.21 23.22
CA PHE A 23 25.26 19.55 23.79
C PHE A 23 24.33 20.46 22.97
N LEU A 24 24.47 20.49 21.65
CA LEU A 24 23.64 21.30 20.75
C LEU A 24 22.17 20.89 20.82
N ILE A 25 21.88 19.58 20.87
CA ILE A 25 20.52 19.03 20.99
C ILE A 25 19.84 19.50 22.28
N GLY A 26 20.58 19.54 23.39
CA GLY A 26 20.05 19.93 24.70
C GLY A 26 19.93 21.44 24.93
N THR A 27 20.69 22.26 24.21
CA THR A 27 20.80 23.71 24.50
C THR A 27 20.28 24.63 23.40
N MET A 28 20.12 24.15 22.16
CA MET A 28 19.73 25.00 21.03
C MET A 28 18.37 24.63 20.44
N GLU A 29 17.65 25.66 19.99
CA GLU A 29 16.42 25.50 19.22
C GLU A 29 16.67 24.71 17.93
N ARG A 30 15.65 23.96 17.48
CA ARG A 30 15.75 23.08 16.30
C ARG A 30 16.23 23.80 15.04
N ARG A 31 15.85 25.08 14.88
CA ARG A 31 16.25 25.89 13.72
C ARG A 31 17.75 26.20 13.72
N ASN A 32 18.28 26.70 14.83
CA ASN A 32 19.70 27.03 14.93
C ASN A 32 20.58 25.78 14.75
N ARG A 33 20.10 24.62 15.23
CA ARG A 33 20.75 23.33 14.96
C ARG A 33 20.79 22.99 13.47
N LEU A 34 19.70 23.24 12.74
CA LEU A 34 19.64 23.00 11.30
C LEU A 34 20.62 23.92 10.55
N ASP A 35 20.72 25.19 10.95
CA ASP A 35 21.68 26.12 10.35
C ASP A 35 23.13 25.67 10.57
N ILE A 36 23.46 25.14 11.75
CA ILE A 36 24.79 24.56 12.05
C ILE A 36 25.07 23.35 11.14
N VAL A 37 24.08 22.48 10.93
CA VAL A 37 24.22 21.34 10.01
C VAL A 37 24.47 21.83 8.58
N HIS A 38 23.75 22.85 8.13
CA HIS A 38 23.97 23.46 6.82
C HIS A 38 25.39 24.05 6.70
N ASP A 39 25.86 24.78 7.72
CA ASP A 39 27.21 25.35 7.75
C ASP A 39 28.29 24.26 7.70
N ARG A 40 28.14 23.18 8.48
CA ARG A 40 29.06 22.03 8.47
C ARG A 40 29.14 21.35 7.11
N LEU A 41 28.00 21.22 6.44
CA LEU A 41 27.90 20.63 5.10
C LEU A 41 28.20 21.62 3.98
N GLN A 42 28.55 22.87 4.30
CA GLN A 42 28.76 23.96 3.33
C GLN A 42 27.56 24.18 2.41
N LEU A 43 26.36 23.95 2.92
CA LEU A 43 25.11 24.17 2.22
C LEU A 43 24.61 25.60 2.50
N PRO A 44 23.95 26.25 1.52
CA PRO A 44 23.22 27.48 1.80
C PRO A 44 22.21 27.25 2.92
N ARG A 45 22.17 28.15 3.91
CA ARG A 45 21.15 28.10 4.95
C ARG A 45 19.77 28.28 4.32
N LEU A 46 18.78 27.53 4.83
CA LEU A 46 17.41 27.65 4.35
C LEU A 46 16.84 29.02 4.73
N ASP A 47 15.88 29.54 3.96
CA ASP A 47 15.17 30.76 4.36
C ASP A 47 14.51 30.56 5.75
N SER A 48 14.57 31.61 6.57
CA SER A 48 13.95 31.67 7.91
C SER A 48 12.57 32.32 7.87
N GLY A 49 12.08 32.71 6.68
CA GLY A 49 10.71 33.17 6.49
C GLY A 49 9.70 32.21 7.11
N ILE A 50 8.70 32.76 7.81
CA ILE A 50 7.53 31.98 8.22
C ILE A 50 6.87 31.54 6.92
N TYR A 51 6.95 30.25 6.61
CA TYR A 51 6.19 29.69 5.51
C TYR A 51 4.72 29.92 5.83
N ASP A 52 4.03 30.60 4.92
CA ASP A 52 2.59 30.73 5.02
C ASP A 52 2.00 29.33 4.82
N ILE A 53 1.52 28.74 5.92
CA ILE A 53 0.96 27.40 5.93
C ILE A 53 -0.24 27.34 4.98
N GLY A 54 -1.00 28.44 4.82
CA GLY A 54 -2.09 28.50 3.86
C GLY A 54 -1.62 28.45 2.41
N VAL A 55 -0.45 29.02 2.10
CA VAL A 55 0.17 28.89 0.77
C VAL A 55 0.63 27.46 0.53
N LEU A 56 1.26 26.82 1.52
CA LEU A 56 1.65 25.41 1.42
C LEU A 56 0.44 24.49 1.25
N GLU A 57 -0.63 24.68 2.02
CA GLU A 57 -1.89 23.94 1.89
C GLU A 57 -2.53 24.12 0.51
N THR A 58 -2.33 25.29 -0.14
CA THR A 58 -2.88 25.55 -1.48
C THR A 58 -1.98 25.05 -2.60
N GLU A 59 -0.66 25.21 -2.48
CA GLU A 59 0.31 24.95 -3.56
C GLU A 59 0.87 23.52 -3.52
N LEU A 60 0.98 22.88 -2.35
CA LEU A 60 1.47 21.50 -2.23
C LEU A 60 0.60 20.49 -3.01
N PRO A 61 -0.74 20.57 -2.98
CA PRO A 61 -1.57 19.66 -3.78
C PRO A 61 -1.34 19.82 -5.30
N ASP A 62 -1.13 21.05 -5.77
CA ASP A 62 -0.85 21.34 -7.18
C ASP A 62 0.52 20.82 -7.60
N GLU A 63 1.53 20.99 -6.75
CA GLU A 63 2.87 20.49 -6.97
C GLU A 63 2.93 18.95 -6.86
N GLU A 64 2.24 18.35 -5.90
CA GLU A 64 2.06 16.90 -5.79
C GLU A 64 1.41 16.35 -7.07
N SER A 65 0.35 16.97 -7.57
CA SER A 65 -0.32 16.60 -8.82
C SER A 65 0.59 16.76 -10.03
N ARG A 66 1.48 17.75 -10.04
CA ARG A 66 2.49 17.94 -11.09
C ARG A 66 3.57 16.86 -11.05
N LEU A 67 4.10 16.54 -9.87
CA LEU A 67 5.10 15.50 -9.67
C LEU A 67 4.54 14.10 -9.97
N GLN A 68 3.28 13.85 -9.60
CA GLN A 68 2.56 12.63 -9.91
C GLN A 68 2.45 12.42 -11.44
N ARG A 69 2.07 13.48 -12.17
CA ARG A 69 2.04 13.49 -13.65
C ARG A 69 3.39 13.19 -14.28
N LEU A 70 4.47 13.71 -13.70
CA LEU A 70 5.83 13.47 -14.19
C LEU A 70 6.32 12.05 -13.86
N ALA A 71 5.85 11.46 -12.76
CA ALA A 71 6.18 10.11 -12.34
C ALA A 71 5.35 9.03 -13.06
N ASP A 72 4.18 9.38 -13.60
CA ASP A 72 3.28 8.48 -14.35
C ASP A 72 3.29 8.80 -15.86
N PRO A 73 4.22 8.23 -16.66
CA PRO A 73 4.30 8.46 -18.11
C PRO A 73 3.11 7.90 -18.91
N THR A 74 2.09 7.36 -18.23
CA THR A 74 0.89 6.74 -18.82
C THR A 74 -0.39 7.57 -18.67
N GLU A 75 -0.40 8.69 -17.92
CA GLU A 75 -1.63 9.48 -17.69
C GLU A 75 -2.32 9.98 -18.97
N ASP A 76 -1.56 10.27 -20.04
CA ASP A 76 -2.13 10.77 -21.30
C ASP A 76 -2.90 9.71 -22.14
N ARG A 77 -2.85 8.42 -21.76
CA ARG A 77 -3.25 7.34 -22.67
C ARG A 77 -4.66 6.80 -22.48
N PHE A 78 -5.35 7.06 -21.36
CA PHE A 78 -6.73 6.62 -21.11
C PHE A 78 -7.57 7.57 -20.27
N SER A 79 -7.49 8.88 -20.53
CA SER A 79 -8.44 9.81 -19.95
C SER A 79 -9.82 9.62 -20.57
N LEU A 80 -10.64 8.72 -20.02
CA LEU A 80 -12.10 8.75 -20.10
C LEU A 80 -12.70 8.03 -18.88
N GLN A 81 -13.11 8.83 -17.90
CA GLN A 81 -14.17 8.54 -16.92
C GLN A 81 -14.03 7.28 -16.03
N GLN A 82 -12.90 7.09 -15.34
CA GLN A 82 -12.88 6.27 -14.11
C GLN A 82 -12.68 7.03 -12.80
N GLY A 83 -12.57 8.36 -12.87
CA GLY A 83 -12.53 9.22 -11.68
C GLY A 83 -13.82 9.20 -10.84
N HIS A 84 -14.92 8.57 -11.31
CA HIS A 84 -16.19 8.57 -10.58
C HIS A 84 -16.59 7.20 -10.01
N VAL A 85 -16.31 6.09 -10.70
CA VAL A 85 -16.84 4.76 -10.27
C VAL A 85 -15.96 4.10 -9.19
N ASP A 86 -14.64 4.29 -9.22
CA ASP A 86 -13.75 3.83 -8.14
C ASP A 86 -13.67 4.84 -6.97
N ARG A 87 -13.85 6.14 -7.25
CA ARG A 87 -14.08 7.13 -6.19
C ARG A 87 -15.37 6.84 -5.43
N ASP A 88 -16.48 6.49 -6.09
CA ASP A 88 -17.73 6.19 -5.38
C ASP A 88 -17.65 4.91 -4.53
N ARG A 89 -16.84 3.91 -4.93
CA ARG A 89 -16.57 2.72 -4.10
C ARG A 89 -15.59 2.99 -2.95
N GLN A 90 -14.73 4.00 -3.08
CA GLN A 90 -13.82 4.43 -2.01
C GLN A 90 -14.40 5.56 -1.13
N GLN A 91 -15.43 6.27 -1.58
CA GLN A 91 -16.08 7.40 -0.88
C GLN A 91 -17.37 7.03 -0.15
N THR A 92 -17.96 5.84 -0.36
CA THR A 92 -18.88 5.31 0.66
C THR A 92 -18.04 5.01 1.89
N GLY A 93 -18.12 5.87 2.92
CA GLY A 93 -17.31 5.80 4.13
C GLY A 93 -17.17 4.38 4.69
N ASN A 94 -16.10 3.69 4.28
CA ASN A 94 -15.76 2.38 4.81
C ASN A 94 -15.07 2.65 6.15
N SER A 95 -15.88 2.75 7.20
CA SER A 95 -15.36 2.76 8.55
C SER A 95 -14.58 1.47 8.78
N ARG A 96 -13.31 1.63 9.14
CA ARG A 96 -12.49 0.54 9.68
C ARG A 96 -12.95 0.25 11.09
N ALA A 97 -12.72 -0.97 11.56
CA ALA A 97 -12.86 -1.27 12.97
C ALA A 97 -11.88 -0.44 13.78
N GLN A 98 -12.39 0.15 14.87
CA GLN A 98 -11.62 0.95 15.80
C GLN A 98 -10.63 0.08 16.55
N ILE A 99 -9.42 0.59 16.76
CA ILE A 99 -8.46 -0.03 17.69
C ILE A 99 -8.71 0.44 19.11
N SER A 100 -8.50 -0.44 20.08
CA SER A 100 -8.45 -0.05 21.48
C SER A 100 -7.17 0.75 21.81
N THR A 101 -7.08 1.32 23.02
CA THR A 101 -5.83 1.93 23.54
C THR A 101 -4.67 0.94 23.53
N HIS A 102 -4.99 -0.32 23.80
CA HIS A 102 -4.14 -1.48 23.74
C HIS A 102 -3.75 -1.87 22.31
N GLY A 103 -4.51 -1.47 21.29
CA GLY A 103 -4.15 -1.69 19.89
C GLY A 103 -2.97 -0.83 19.41
N ARG A 104 -2.69 0.33 20.04
CA ARG A 104 -1.61 1.25 19.60
C ARG A 104 -0.23 0.58 19.66
N VAL A 105 0.53 0.67 18.58
CA VAL A 105 1.86 0.07 18.42
C VAL A 105 2.83 1.08 17.81
N SER A 106 4.11 1.04 18.20
CA SER A 106 5.12 1.89 17.56
C SER A 106 5.49 1.35 16.17
N ILE A 107 5.86 2.25 15.25
CA ILE A 107 6.28 1.88 13.90
C ILE A 107 7.42 0.86 13.92
N GLN A 108 8.42 1.08 14.78
CA GLN A 108 9.58 0.21 14.91
C GLN A 108 9.20 -1.20 15.39
N ALA A 109 8.31 -1.31 16.38
CA ALA A 109 7.85 -2.61 16.87
C ALA A 109 7.05 -3.35 15.80
N LEU A 110 6.12 -2.67 15.11
CA LEU A 110 5.35 -3.29 14.03
C LEU A 110 6.24 -3.74 12.87
N GLN A 111 7.21 -2.91 12.47
CA GLN A 111 8.17 -3.25 11.44
C GLN A 111 8.99 -4.49 11.80
N ARG A 112 9.51 -4.57 13.04
CA ARG A 112 10.23 -5.76 13.54
C ARG A 112 9.36 -7.00 13.53
N MET A 113 8.12 -6.91 14.00
CA MET A 113 7.17 -8.04 14.00
C MET A 113 6.89 -8.54 12.58
N LEU A 114 6.67 -7.63 11.63
CA LEU A 114 6.41 -7.97 10.23
C LEU A 114 7.64 -8.50 9.48
N ASN A 115 8.84 -8.14 9.92
CA ASN A 115 10.11 -8.65 9.38
C ASN A 115 10.57 -9.96 10.03
N SER A 116 9.91 -10.42 11.09
CA SER A 116 10.21 -11.69 11.72
C SER A 116 10.05 -12.84 10.73
N ARG A 117 11.08 -13.69 10.62
CA ARG A 117 11.04 -14.89 9.76
C ARG A 117 10.13 -15.95 10.36
N THR A 118 10.11 -16.06 11.68
CA THR A 118 9.24 -16.96 12.43
C THR A 118 7.88 -16.31 12.66
N ALA A 119 6.83 -17.15 12.77
CA ALA A 119 5.48 -16.70 13.09
C ALA A 119 5.42 -15.97 14.44
N GLU A 120 6.27 -16.37 15.40
CA GLU A 120 6.46 -15.63 16.65
C GLU A 120 7.76 -14.81 16.62
N PRO A 121 7.71 -13.50 16.91
CA PRO A 121 8.91 -12.65 17.04
C PRO A 121 9.89 -13.20 18.08
N GLU A 122 11.18 -12.90 17.95
CA GLU A 122 12.18 -13.36 18.94
C GLU A 122 12.03 -12.64 20.29
N GLN A 123 11.69 -11.36 20.26
CA GLN A 123 11.54 -10.54 21.45
C GLN A 123 10.20 -10.78 22.15
N MET A 124 10.22 -11.05 23.46
CA MET A 124 9.01 -11.32 24.24
C MET A 124 8.01 -10.16 24.24
N ALA A 125 8.49 -8.91 24.26
CA ALA A 125 7.62 -7.73 24.16
C ALA A 125 6.86 -7.68 22.83
N ASP A 126 7.56 -7.95 21.73
CA ASP A 126 6.98 -8.01 20.38
C ASP A 126 5.99 -9.20 20.27
N ARG A 127 6.25 -10.35 20.89
CA ARG A 127 5.28 -11.47 20.96
C ARG A 127 3.98 -11.07 21.64
N SER A 128 4.08 -10.47 22.83
CA SER A 128 2.91 -10.02 23.59
C SER A 128 2.12 -8.98 22.81
N LYS A 129 2.82 -8.05 22.14
CA LYS A 129 2.20 -7.04 21.29
C LYS A 129 1.54 -7.65 20.06
N LEU A 130 2.17 -8.61 19.40
CA LEU A 130 1.61 -9.27 18.22
C LEU A 130 0.31 -10.00 18.55
N ARG A 131 0.26 -10.71 19.68
CA ARG A 131 -0.97 -11.37 20.18
C ARG A 131 -2.10 -10.36 20.43
N GLN A 132 -1.76 -9.17 20.91
CA GLN A 132 -2.72 -8.08 21.09
C GLN A 132 -3.24 -7.55 19.76
N LEU A 133 -2.37 -7.36 18.76
CA LEU A 133 -2.80 -6.93 17.41
C LEU A 133 -3.69 -7.97 16.72
N HIS A 134 -3.40 -9.26 16.91
CA HIS A 134 -4.30 -10.34 16.48
C HIS A 134 -5.66 -10.25 17.12
N LYS A 135 -5.71 -10.04 18.45
CA LYS A 135 -6.97 -9.90 19.17
C LYS A 135 -7.82 -8.71 18.66
N GLU A 136 -7.19 -7.59 18.29
CA GLU A 136 -7.89 -6.47 17.65
C GLU A 136 -8.51 -6.90 16.31
N ASN A 137 -7.73 -7.57 15.46
CA ASN A 137 -8.22 -8.09 14.18
C ASN A 137 -9.32 -9.15 14.34
N ASP A 138 -9.21 -10.08 15.28
CA ASP A 138 -10.20 -11.12 15.54
C ASP A 138 -11.52 -10.53 16.07
N THR A 139 -11.43 -9.51 16.92
CA THR A 139 -12.60 -8.77 17.41
C THR A 139 -13.30 -8.04 16.25
N ALA A 140 -12.51 -7.43 15.35
CA ALA A 140 -13.03 -6.82 14.13
C ALA A 140 -13.69 -7.86 13.22
N VAL A 141 -13.07 -9.02 12.97
CA VAL A 141 -13.65 -10.12 12.19
C VAL A 141 -14.98 -10.57 12.75
N GLY A 142 -15.08 -10.77 14.07
CA GLY A 142 -16.34 -11.19 14.71
C GLY A 142 -17.47 -10.17 14.47
N THR A 143 -17.14 -8.88 14.43
CA THR A 143 -18.08 -7.80 14.14
C THR A 143 -18.43 -7.74 12.66
N TRP A 144 -17.43 -7.84 11.78
CA TRP A 144 -17.60 -7.90 10.33
C TRP A 144 -18.49 -9.06 9.91
N LEU A 145 -18.24 -10.27 10.43
CA LEU A 145 -19.06 -11.45 10.17
C LEU A 145 -20.52 -11.23 10.59
N ARG A 146 -20.78 -10.52 11.69
CA ARG A 146 -22.15 -10.20 12.12
C ARG A 146 -22.85 -9.27 11.13
N ILE A 147 -22.13 -8.30 10.57
CA ILE A 147 -22.68 -7.25 9.70
C ILE A 147 -22.78 -7.72 8.23
N ARG A 148 -21.79 -8.46 7.74
CA ARG A 148 -21.56 -8.71 6.31
C ARG A 148 -21.84 -10.14 5.88
N ARG A 149 -22.15 -11.07 6.80
CA ARG A 149 -22.47 -12.47 6.48
C ARG A 149 -23.61 -12.64 5.48
N LEU A 150 -24.70 -11.88 5.65
CA LEU A 150 -25.82 -11.93 4.70
C LEU A 150 -25.45 -11.32 3.34
N LYS A 151 -24.68 -10.23 3.33
CA LYS A 151 -24.22 -9.55 2.11
C LYS A 151 -23.39 -10.48 1.22
N HIS A 152 -22.49 -11.25 1.82
CA HIS A 152 -21.56 -12.13 1.12
C HIS A 152 -22.02 -13.60 1.05
N LEU A 153 -23.24 -13.90 1.52
CA LEU A 153 -23.80 -15.26 1.58
C LEU A 153 -22.86 -16.27 2.26
N LEU A 154 -22.18 -15.84 3.33
CA LEU A 154 -21.22 -16.68 4.03
C LEU A 154 -21.93 -17.79 4.81
N PRO A 155 -21.42 -19.03 4.79
CA PRO A 155 -22.01 -20.14 5.53
C PRO A 155 -22.03 -19.83 7.04
N HIS A 156 -23.05 -20.34 7.72
CA HIS A 156 -23.15 -20.21 9.18
C HIS A 156 -22.09 -21.11 9.82
N GLY A 157 -20.94 -20.51 10.18
CA GLY A 157 -19.95 -21.19 11.01
C GLY A 157 -20.60 -21.60 12.34
N GLY A 158 -20.56 -22.89 12.65
CA GLY A 158 -21.11 -23.43 13.89
C GLY A 158 -20.23 -23.03 15.08
N GLY A 159 -20.62 -21.97 15.80
CA GLY A 159 -20.27 -21.72 17.21
C GLY A 159 -18.80 -21.54 17.64
N SER A 160 -17.80 -21.98 16.87
CA SER A 160 -16.38 -21.77 17.19
C SER A 160 -15.84 -20.55 16.44
N SER A 161 -14.96 -19.81 17.10
CA SER A 161 -14.18 -18.76 16.48
C SER A 161 -13.38 -19.37 15.33
N THR A 162 -13.78 -19.15 14.08
CA THR A 162 -12.97 -19.52 12.92
C THR A 162 -11.67 -18.73 13.01
N GLU A 163 -10.53 -19.42 13.03
CA GLU A 163 -9.23 -18.75 13.06
C GLU A 163 -9.07 -17.89 11.81
N MET A 164 -8.49 -16.69 11.95
CA MET A 164 -8.28 -15.73 10.85
C MET A 164 -7.69 -16.39 9.60
N THR A 165 -6.74 -17.30 9.77
CA THR A 165 -6.06 -18.02 8.69
C THR A 165 -7.00 -18.91 7.90
N GLU A 166 -7.88 -19.64 8.56
CA GLU A 166 -8.90 -20.46 7.91
C GLU A 166 -9.89 -19.58 7.17
N LEU A 167 -10.34 -18.48 7.81
CA LEU A 167 -11.26 -17.54 7.21
C LEU A 167 -10.69 -16.95 5.92
N LEU A 168 -9.49 -16.36 5.96
CA LEU A 168 -8.86 -15.78 4.77
C LEU A 168 -8.69 -16.81 3.65
N THR A 169 -8.30 -18.05 3.99
CA THR A 169 -8.15 -19.14 3.01
C THR A 169 -9.48 -19.49 2.34
N THR A 170 -10.57 -19.57 3.11
CA THR A 170 -11.91 -19.85 2.55
C THR A 170 -12.44 -18.71 1.67
N LEU A 171 -12.09 -17.46 2.01
CA LEU A 171 -12.50 -16.28 1.25
C LEU A 171 -11.74 -16.10 -0.07
N LEU A 172 -10.69 -16.88 -0.37
CA LEU A 172 -10.03 -16.82 -1.68
C LEU A 172 -10.99 -17.08 -2.85
N GLY A 173 -12.01 -17.92 -2.65
CA GLY A 173 -13.06 -18.17 -3.64
C GLY A 173 -14.07 -17.03 -3.77
N GLN A 174 -14.08 -16.09 -2.82
CA GLN A 174 -14.99 -14.94 -2.73
C GLN A 174 -14.18 -13.65 -2.51
N ARG A 175 -13.40 -13.27 -3.52
CA ARG A 175 -12.43 -12.16 -3.43
C ARG A 175 -13.04 -10.83 -2.99
N ASP A 176 -14.26 -10.52 -3.41
CA ASP A 176 -14.97 -9.31 -2.95
C ASP A 176 -15.16 -9.29 -1.42
N ALA A 177 -15.44 -10.45 -0.83
CA ALA A 177 -15.56 -10.59 0.62
C ALA A 177 -14.20 -10.52 1.32
N LEU A 178 -13.15 -11.07 0.71
CA LEU A 178 -11.78 -10.92 1.19
C LEU A 178 -11.33 -9.45 1.21
N HIS A 179 -11.61 -8.70 0.14
CA HIS A 179 -11.29 -7.27 0.05
C HIS A 179 -12.09 -6.44 1.05
N ASP A 180 -13.39 -6.72 1.18
CA ASP A 180 -14.28 -6.06 2.16
C ASP A 180 -13.82 -6.34 3.60
N LEU A 181 -13.31 -7.55 3.90
CA LEU A 181 -12.73 -7.85 5.21
C LEU A 181 -11.42 -7.10 5.46
N LEU A 182 -10.46 -7.15 4.54
CA LEU A 182 -9.15 -6.52 4.71
C LEU A 182 -9.22 -4.98 4.73
N SER A 183 -10.21 -4.41 4.04
CA SER A 183 -10.51 -2.99 4.14
C SER A 183 -11.20 -2.61 5.45
N TYR A 184 -11.84 -3.56 6.15
CA TYR A 184 -12.51 -3.33 7.43
C TYR A 184 -11.58 -3.50 8.64
N ILE A 185 -10.70 -4.51 8.67
CA ILE A 185 -9.85 -4.78 9.85
C ILE A 185 -8.78 -3.69 10.06
N PRO A 186 -8.31 -3.48 11.31
CA PRO A 186 -7.37 -2.41 11.60
C PRO A 186 -5.94 -2.69 11.09
N TYR A 187 -5.45 -3.92 11.20
CA TYR A 187 -4.08 -4.30 10.81
C TYR A 187 -4.09 -5.38 9.70
N PRO A 188 -4.45 -5.02 8.45
CA PRO A 188 -4.45 -5.98 7.34
C PRO A 188 -3.09 -6.61 7.08
N GLU A 189 -2.00 -5.85 7.22
CA GLU A 189 -0.65 -6.38 7.05
C GLU A 189 -0.29 -7.46 8.07
N VAL A 190 -0.82 -7.37 9.31
CA VAL A 190 -0.63 -8.40 10.33
C VAL A 190 -1.40 -9.67 9.98
N ALA A 191 -2.66 -9.54 9.55
CA ALA A 191 -3.48 -10.69 9.15
C ALA A 191 -2.84 -11.46 7.98
N VAL A 192 -2.31 -10.73 7.01
CA VAL A 192 -1.68 -11.29 5.80
C VAL A 192 -0.34 -11.91 6.11
N LYS A 193 0.51 -11.29 6.94
CA LYS A 193 1.81 -11.82 7.37
C LYS A 193 1.72 -13.22 7.98
N HIS A 194 0.60 -13.57 8.60
CA HIS A 194 0.40 -14.89 9.23
C HIS A 194 -0.04 -15.98 8.26
N GLN A 195 -0.36 -15.61 7.02
CA GLN A 195 -0.66 -16.59 5.99
C GLN A 195 0.61 -17.26 5.46
N PRO A 196 0.54 -18.51 4.99
CA PRO A 196 1.69 -19.16 4.36
C PRO A 196 1.98 -18.56 2.99
N LYS A 197 3.23 -18.62 2.51
CA LYS A 197 3.64 -18.08 1.20
C LYS A 197 2.74 -18.52 0.03
N ARG A 198 2.33 -19.79 0.02
CA ARG A 198 1.40 -20.34 -0.99
C ARG A 198 0.08 -19.57 -1.09
N PHE A 199 -0.42 -19.04 0.02
CA PHE A 199 -1.66 -18.26 0.06
C PHE A 199 -1.48 -16.93 -0.69
N TRP A 200 -0.40 -16.19 -0.41
CA TRP A 200 -0.15 -14.90 -1.07
C TRP A 200 0.03 -15.06 -2.59
N LEU A 201 0.77 -16.08 -3.01
CA LEU A 201 1.01 -16.33 -4.43
C LEU A 201 -0.27 -16.75 -5.16
N GLN A 202 -1.06 -17.63 -4.57
CA GLN A 202 -2.35 -18.03 -5.14
C GLN A 202 -3.32 -16.84 -5.22
N TRP A 203 -3.38 -16.02 -4.17
CA TRP A 203 -4.21 -14.83 -4.17
C TRP A 203 -3.74 -13.81 -5.21
N GLY A 204 -2.43 -13.55 -5.29
CA GLY A 204 -1.87 -12.64 -6.29
C GLY A 204 -2.05 -13.11 -7.73
N GLU A 205 -1.99 -14.41 -8.01
CA GLU A 205 -2.32 -14.95 -9.34
C GLU A 205 -3.80 -14.69 -9.70
N LEU A 206 -4.69 -14.83 -8.72
CA LEU A 206 -6.11 -14.53 -8.89
C LEU A 206 -6.38 -13.03 -9.11
N GLU A 207 -5.70 -12.15 -8.35
CA GLU A 207 -5.81 -10.69 -8.54
C GLU A 207 -5.25 -10.24 -9.89
N ALA A 208 -4.13 -10.83 -10.33
CA ALA A 208 -3.55 -10.56 -11.64
C ALA A 208 -4.51 -10.95 -12.77
N TYR A 209 -5.19 -12.09 -12.64
CA TYR A 209 -6.22 -12.52 -13.58
C TYR A 209 -7.41 -11.54 -13.63
N ASP A 210 -7.91 -11.09 -12.48
CA ASP A 210 -9.01 -10.12 -12.45
C ASP A 210 -8.61 -8.79 -13.07
N TYR A 211 -7.38 -8.35 -12.80
CA TYR A 211 -6.79 -7.17 -13.43
C TYR A 211 -6.75 -7.30 -14.96
N GLN A 212 -6.25 -8.43 -15.48
CA GLN A 212 -6.20 -8.73 -16.92
C GLN A 212 -7.59 -8.74 -17.56
N VAL A 213 -8.54 -9.43 -16.94
CA VAL A 213 -9.94 -9.49 -17.40
C VAL A 213 -10.58 -8.10 -17.38
N SER A 214 -10.31 -7.28 -16.36
CA SER A 214 -10.82 -5.91 -16.28
C SER A 214 -10.28 -5.03 -17.40
N ILE A 215 -9.01 -5.17 -17.80
CA ILE A 215 -8.44 -4.47 -18.95
C ILE A 215 -9.19 -4.84 -20.22
N LEU A 216 -9.39 -6.13 -20.49
CA LEU A 216 -10.10 -6.58 -21.70
C LEU A 216 -11.51 -5.99 -21.76
N ARG A 217 -12.25 -6.02 -20.63
CA ARG A 217 -13.59 -5.42 -20.53
C ARG A 217 -13.58 -3.91 -20.77
N ARG A 218 -12.57 -3.19 -20.27
CA ARG A 218 -12.42 -1.75 -20.52
C ARG A 218 -12.17 -1.44 -21.98
N ILE A 219 -11.32 -2.21 -22.66
CA ILE A 219 -11.06 -2.02 -24.10
C ILE A 219 -12.32 -2.29 -24.92
N LEU A 220 -13.14 -3.25 -24.53
CA LEU A 220 -14.44 -3.50 -25.19
C LEU A 220 -15.40 -2.32 -25.04
N ALA A 221 -15.41 -1.68 -23.87
CA ALA A 221 -16.22 -0.49 -23.59
C ALA A 221 -15.68 0.80 -24.23
N ALA A 222 -14.39 0.85 -24.58
CA ALA A 222 -13.75 2.02 -25.16
C ALA A 222 -14.35 2.39 -26.53
N GLU A 223 -14.70 3.66 -26.73
CA GLU A 223 -15.31 4.14 -27.98
C GLU A 223 -14.31 4.19 -29.14
N ASP A 224 -13.05 4.48 -28.85
CA ASP A 224 -11.96 4.62 -29.81
C ASP A 224 -11.35 3.28 -30.27
N ALA A 225 -11.72 2.17 -29.61
CA ALA A 225 -11.27 0.84 -30.01
C ALA A 225 -11.98 0.36 -31.29
N SER A 226 -11.20 0.05 -32.33
CA SER A 226 -11.73 -0.46 -33.61
C SER A 226 -12.47 -1.80 -33.46
N GLY A 227 -13.36 -2.10 -34.41
CA GLY A 227 -14.11 -3.38 -34.42
C GLY A 227 -13.20 -4.61 -34.35
N LYS A 228 -12.08 -4.61 -35.08
CA LYS A 228 -11.09 -5.69 -35.05
C LYS A 228 -10.48 -5.91 -33.66
N VAL A 229 -10.22 -4.83 -32.92
CA VAL A 229 -9.71 -4.89 -31.53
C VAL A 229 -10.79 -5.46 -30.62
N LYS A 230 -12.03 -5.00 -30.76
CA LYS A 230 -13.17 -5.49 -29.96
C LYS A 230 -13.46 -6.97 -30.22
N ASP A 231 -13.40 -7.43 -31.47
CA ASP A 231 -13.57 -8.84 -31.82
C ASP A 231 -12.47 -9.71 -31.19
N TYR A 232 -11.22 -9.23 -31.26
CA TYR A 232 -10.09 -9.91 -30.64
C TYR A 232 -10.23 -10.01 -29.11
N CYS A 233 -10.56 -8.91 -28.44
CA CYS A 233 -10.79 -8.89 -26.99
C CYS A 233 -12.00 -9.75 -26.60
N THR A 234 -13.07 -9.77 -27.40
CA THR A 234 -14.26 -10.61 -27.14
C THR A 234 -13.91 -12.10 -27.23
N SER A 235 -13.19 -12.51 -28.28
CA SER A 235 -12.75 -13.89 -28.46
C SER A 235 -11.79 -14.32 -27.33
N TRP A 236 -10.85 -13.45 -26.95
CA TRP A 236 -9.93 -13.73 -25.87
C TRP A 236 -10.65 -13.83 -24.52
N LEU A 237 -11.52 -12.87 -24.21
CA LEU A 237 -12.31 -12.89 -22.97
C LEU A 237 -13.14 -14.16 -22.86
N ALA A 238 -13.83 -14.56 -23.94
CA ALA A 238 -14.58 -15.82 -23.97
C ALA A 238 -13.69 -17.05 -23.72
N ALA A 239 -12.45 -17.05 -24.23
CA ALA A 239 -11.50 -18.15 -24.04
C ALA A 239 -10.87 -18.20 -22.63
N CYS A 240 -10.86 -17.08 -21.89
CA CYS A 240 -10.28 -17.01 -20.55
C CYS A 240 -11.31 -16.86 -19.43
N THR A 241 -12.60 -17.00 -19.71
CA THR A 241 -13.67 -17.02 -18.68
C THR A 241 -14.52 -18.29 -18.77
N THR A 242 -13.93 -19.39 -19.27
CA THR A 242 -14.66 -20.63 -19.55
C THR A 242 -15.03 -21.41 -18.28
N GLU A 243 -14.20 -21.33 -17.25
CA GLU A 243 -14.30 -22.10 -16.02
C GLU A 243 -14.15 -21.18 -14.79
N ALA A 244 -14.74 -19.97 -14.87
CA ALA A 244 -14.80 -19.00 -13.79
C ALA A 244 -13.44 -18.66 -13.12
N GLY A 245 -12.36 -18.61 -13.91
CA GLY A 245 -11.02 -18.26 -13.40
C GLY A 245 -10.17 -19.45 -12.96
N SER A 246 -10.42 -20.63 -13.54
CA SER A 246 -9.57 -21.82 -13.36
C SER A 246 -8.11 -21.58 -13.78
N GLN A 247 -7.20 -22.52 -13.46
CA GLN A 247 -5.79 -22.41 -13.86
C GLN A 247 -5.63 -22.24 -15.38
N ARG A 248 -6.52 -22.86 -16.17
CA ARG A 248 -6.52 -22.73 -17.63
C ARG A 248 -6.89 -21.31 -18.03
N ASP A 249 -7.99 -20.78 -17.50
CA ASP A 249 -8.44 -19.41 -17.73
C ASP A 249 -7.32 -18.40 -17.40
N ARG A 250 -6.66 -18.56 -16.25
CA ARG A 250 -5.53 -17.71 -15.82
C ARG A 250 -4.33 -17.80 -16.77
N THR A 251 -4.00 -19.00 -17.24
CA THR A 251 -2.91 -19.20 -18.21
C THR A 251 -3.20 -18.51 -19.53
N VAL A 252 -4.44 -18.57 -20.01
CA VAL A 252 -4.87 -17.91 -21.24
C VAL A 252 -4.90 -16.39 -21.08
N ALA A 253 -5.31 -15.88 -19.91
CA ALA A 253 -5.38 -14.44 -19.65
C ALA A 253 -4.00 -13.76 -19.55
N ARG A 254 -3.00 -14.46 -19.01
CA ARG A 254 -1.63 -13.91 -18.83
C ARG A 254 -0.71 -14.04 -20.04
N ASP A 255 -1.18 -14.63 -21.14
CA ASP A 255 -0.38 -14.93 -22.33
C ASP A 255 0.33 -13.68 -22.90
N PRO A 256 1.68 -13.59 -22.78
CA PRO A 256 2.43 -12.40 -23.19
C PRO A 256 2.33 -12.11 -24.69
N GLU A 257 2.16 -13.13 -25.53
CA GLU A 257 2.06 -12.93 -26.98
C GLU A 257 0.73 -12.30 -27.37
N LYS A 258 -0.35 -12.68 -26.68
CA LYS A 258 -1.65 -12.04 -26.87
C LYS A 258 -1.64 -10.59 -26.41
N TRP A 259 -0.99 -10.28 -25.29
CA TRP A 259 -0.80 -8.90 -24.82
C TRP A 259 0.04 -8.09 -25.82
N ARG A 260 1.13 -8.66 -26.35
CA ARG A 260 1.95 -8.02 -27.39
C ARG A 260 1.17 -7.77 -28.69
N ARG A 261 0.33 -8.72 -29.08
CA ARG A 261 -0.54 -8.55 -30.25
C ARG A 261 -1.58 -7.46 -30.03
N LEU A 262 -2.20 -7.41 -28.86
CA LEU A 262 -3.20 -6.39 -28.51
C LEU A 262 -2.60 -4.98 -28.50
N THR A 263 -1.44 -4.79 -27.87
CA THR A 263 -0.70 -3.52 -27.87
C THR A 263 -0.29 -3.09 -29.27
N GLY A 264 0.09 -4.03 -30.15
CA GLY A 264 0.35 -3.74 -31.57
C GLY A 264 -0.90 -3.39 -32.40
N MET A 265 -2.10 -3.81 -31.98
CA MET A 265 -3.36 -3.47 -32.66
C MET A 265 -4.03 -2.21 -32.10
N TYR A 266 -3.77 -1.88 -30.85
CA TYR A 266 -4.32 -0.74 -30.14
C TYR A 266 -3.24 -0.14 -29.24
N GLU A 267 -2.57 0.91 -29.72
CA GLU A 267 -1.40 1.51 -29.07
C GLU A 267 -1.69 2.00 -27.64
N ARG A 268 -2.94 2.39 -27.37
CA ARG A 268 -3.33 2.79 -26.02
C ARG A 268 -3.36 1.59 -25.07
N ALA A 269 -3.62 0.37 -25.52
CA ALA A 269 -3.80 -0.80 -24.66
C ALA A 269 -2.68 -0.95 -23.61
N PRO A 270 -3.02 -1.14 -22.32
CA PRO A 270 -2.02 -1.43 -21.32
C PRO A 270 -1.51 -2.88 -21.46
N SER A 271 -0.30 -3.16 -21.00
CA SER A 271 0.20 -4.54 -20.94
C SER A 271 -0.27 -5.19 -19.64
N GLY A 272 -1.20 -6.13 -19.73
CA GLY A 272 -1.62 -6.95 -18.59
C GLY A 272 -0.67 -8.12 -18.27
N ALA A 273 0.34 -8.36 -19.10
CA ALA A 273 1.34 -9.41 -18.86
C ALA A 273 2.37 -8.98 -17.81
N CYS A 274 2.88 -9.96 -17.04
CA CYS A 274 4.05 -9.75 -16.20
C CYS A 274 5.23 -9.30 -17.07
N PRO A 275 5.89 -8.18 -16.76
CA PRO A 275 7.08 -7.74 -17.47
C PRO A 275 8.20 -8.81 -17.38
N PRO A 276 9.05 -8.94 -18.42
CA PRO A 276 10.06 -10.00 -18.49
C PRO A 276 11.18 -9.86 -17.45
N ASP A 277 11.39 -8.65 -16.94
CA ASP A 277 12.38 -8.28 -15.91
C ASP A 277 11.84 -8.43 -14.48
N VAL A 278 10.55 -8.76 -14.31
CA VAL A 278 9.90 -8.90 -13.01
C VAL A 278 9.74 -10.37 -12.68
N ASP A 279 10.17 -10.75 -11.47
CA ASP A 279 9.96 -12.10 -10.95
C ASP A 279 8.45 -12.38 -10.80
N PRO A 280 7.92 -13.52 -11.28
CA PRO A 280 6.50 -13.83 -11.22
C PRO A 280 5.91 -13.86 -9.80
N GLU A 281 6.70 -14.24 -8.79
CA GLU A 281 6.23 -14.19 -7.41
C GLU A 281 6.12 -12.75 -6.91
N CYS A 282 7.09 -11.89 -7.25
CA CYS A 282 7.02 -10.46 -6.98
C CYS A 282 5.83 -9.79 -7.66
N TRP A 283 5.51 -10.21 -8.89
CA TRP A 283 4.31 -9.80 -9.62
C TRP A 283 3.02 -10.15 -8.87
N HIS A 284 2.92 -11.36 -8.33
CA HIS A 284 1.77 -11.76 -7.52
C HIS A 284 1.66 -10.94 -6.23
N ILE A 285 2.77 -10.69 -5.53
CA ILE A 285 2.76 -9.85 -4.31
C ILE A 285 2.30 -8.43 -4.63
N LEU A 286 2.77 -7.85 -5.74
CA LEU A 286 2.39 -6.51 -6.16
C LEU A 286 0.88 -6.34 -6.31
N HIS A 287 0.20 -7.35 -6.87
CA HIS A 287 -1.25 -7.31 -7.07
C HIS A 287 -2.09 -7.35 -5.79
N ILE A 288 -1.52 -7.83 -4.67
CA ILE A 288 -2.22 -7.86 -3.37
C ILE A 288 -1.86 -6.66 -2.48
N LEU A 289 -0.86 -5.84 -2.82
CA LEU A 289 -0.46 -4.69 -1.99
C LEU A 289 -1.61 -3.72 -1.72
N LYS A 290 -2.46 -3.46 -2.73
CA LYS A 290 -3.66 -2.62 -2.60
C LYS A 290 -4.65 -3.04 -1.51
N HIS A 291 -4.64 -4.30 -1.12
CA HIS A 291 -5.52 -4.86 -0.11
C HIS A 291 -4.83 -5.09 1.22
N THR A 292 -3.50 -5.10 1.24
CA THR A 292 -2.71 -5.51 2.41
C THR A 292 -2.05 -4.32 3.11
N ALA A 293 -1.73 -3.25 2.37
CA ALA A 293 -1.18 -2.02 2.92
C ALA A 293 -2.31 -1.09 3.39
N TRP A 294 -2.35 -0.79 4.70
CA TRP A 294 -3.34 0.14 5.27
C TRP A 294 -3.29 1.53 4.59
N VAL A 295 -2.09 2.02 4.28
CA VAL A 295 -1.85 3.33 3.65
C VAL A 295 -2.02 3.32 2.13
N TRP A 296 -2.32 2.19 1.48
CA TRP A 296 -2.22 2.09 0.01
C TRP A 296 -2.95 3.21 -0.72
N SER A 297 -4.21 3.48 -0.34
CA SER A 297 -5.09 4.47 -0.99
C SER A 297 -4.59 5.91 -0.94
N VAL A 298 -3.61 6.22 -0.09
CA VAL A 298 -2.99 7.56 0.03
C VAL A 298 -1.54 7.56 -0.42
N THR A 299 -1.01 6.43 -0.90
CA THR A 299 0.28 6.43 -1.58
C THR A 299 0.13 7.05 -2.97
N PRO A 300 1.20 7.63 -3.54
CA PRO A 300 1.22 8.08 -4.94
C PRO A 300 0.70 7.04 -5.94
N TRP A 301 0.87 5.75 -5.61
CA TRP A 301 0.48 4.63 -6.48
C TRP A 301 -0.96 4.16 -6.28
N GLY A 302 -1.51 4.33 -5.07
CA GLY A 302 -2.90 3.98 -4.80
C GLY A 302 -3.89 5.09 -5.17
N LEU A 303 -3.42 6.33 -5.29
CA LEU A 303 -4.21 7.47 -5.79
C LEU A 303 -4.43 7.39 -7.31
N SER A 304 -3.47 6.85 -8.06
CA SER A 304 -3.59 6.68 -9.51
C SER A 304 -4.34 5.38 -9.85
N ALA A 305 -5.64 5.50 -10.15
CA ALA A 305 -6.46 4.38 -10.65
C ALA A 305 -5.96 3.78 -11.98
N THR A 306 -5.02 4.46 -12.64
CA THR A 306 -4.49 4.14 -13.97
C THR A 306 -3.13 3.46 -13.95
N MET A 307 -2.45 3.39 -12.80
CA MET A 307 -1.10 2.84 -12.75
C MET A 307 -1.06 1.36 -13.13
N GLN A 308 -0.24 1.03 -14.13
CA GLN A 308 0.07 -0.35 -14.47
C GLN A 308 1.05 -0.92 -13.45
N PRO A 309 0.74 -2.06 -12.80
CA PRO A 309 1.59 -2.63 -11.76
C PRO A 309 3.05 -2.78 -12.22
N GLY A 310 3.30 -3.20 -13.46
CA GLY A 310 4.67 -3.35 -13.99
C GLY A 310 5.47 -2.04 -13.96
N THR A 311 4.83 -0.94 -14.31
CA THR A 311 5.43 0.40 -14.25
C THR A 311 5.72 0.80 -12.81
N VAL A 312 4.79 0.53 -11.87
CA VAL A 312 4.98 0.83 -10.44
C VAL A 312 6.20 0.09 -9.89
N TYR A 313 6.33 -1.19 -10.24
CA TYR A 313 7.44 -2.02 -9.82
C TYR A 313 8.80 -1.52 -10.35
N ALA A 314 8.86 -1.12 -11.62
CA ALA A 314 10.08 -0.63 -12.25
C ALA A 314 10.47 0.78 -11.76
N ALA A 315 9.50 1.68 -11.61
CA ALA A 315 9.73 3.08 -11.29
C ALA A 315 9.98 3.35 -9.81
N HIS A 316 9.49 2.49 -8.89
CA HIS A 316 9.51 2.78 -7.46
C HIS A 316 10.31 1.74 -6.65
N PRO A 317 11.56 2.07 -6.26
CA PRO A 317 12.42 1.16 -5.51
C PRO A 317 11.84 0.64 -4.20
N ALA A 318 10.99 1.43 -3.52
CA ALA A 318 10.34 1.00 -2.28
C ALA A 318 9.37 -0.15 -2.49
N VAL A 319 8.56 -0.11 -3.57
CA VAL A 319 7.63 -1.19 -3.92
C VAL A 319 8.40 -2.44 -4.34
N ARG A 320 9.45 -2.27 -5.17
CA ARG A 320 10.32 -3.36 -5.60
C ARG A 320 10.95 -4.08 -4.41
N ARG A 321 11.60 -3.34 -3.50
CA ARG A 321 12.23 -3.91 -2.30
C ARG A 321 11.23 -4.63 -1.40
N LEU A 322 10.04 -4.08 -1.22
CA LEU A 322 8.98 -4.73 -0.46
C LEU A 322 8.61 -6.09 -1.08
N CYS A 323 8.32 -6.13 -2.39
CA CYS A 323 8.01 -7.38 -3.09
C CYS A 323 9.15 -8.40 -2.97
N ASP A 324 10.39 -7.99 -3.24
CA ASP A 324 11.58 -8.84 -3.16
C ASP A 324 11.77 -9.41 -1.74
N ASN A 325 11.59 -8.59 -0.71
CA ASN A 325 11.74 -8.99 0.68
C ASN A 325 10.61 -9.92 1.16
N VAL A 326 9.38 -9.70 0.70
CA VAL A 326 8.26 -10.62 0.97
C VAL A 326 8.54 -11.98 0.32
N VAL A 327 8.93 -12.00 -0.95
CA VAL A 327 9.19 -13.23 -1.70
C VAL A 327 10.35 -14.03 -1.13
N SER A 328 11.47 -13.35 -0.83
CA SER A 328 12.72 -14.01 -0.40
C SER A 328 12.76 -14.35 1.09
N ARG A 329 12.14 -13.53 1.94
CA ARG A 329 12.29 -13.61 3.41
C ARG A 329 10.97 -13.64 4.16
N SER A 330 9.82 -13.57 3.47
CA SER A 330 8.50 -13.38 4.09
C SER A 330 8.49 -12.16 5.03
N ALA A 331 9.27 -11.14 4.69
CA ALA A 331 9.45 -9.93 5.48
C ALA A 331 8.56 -8.81 4.92
N TRP A 332 7.53 -8.46 5.70
CA TRP A 332 6.48 -7.51 5.29
C TRP A 332 6.69 -6.10 5.85
N GLY A 333 7.73 -5.85 6.64
CA GLY A 333 7.87 -4.62 7.42
C GLY A 333 7.99 -3.34 6.59
N GLU A 334 8.44 -3.40 5.33
CA GLU A 334 8.46 -2.22 4.46
C GLU A 334 7.06 -1.72 4.07
N ILE A 335 6.01 -2.54 4.23
CA ILE A 335 4.63 -2.18 3.85
C ILE A 335 4.07 -1.01 4.66
N ILE A 336 4.54 -0.83 5.90
CA ILE A 336 4.11 0.25 6.78
C ILE A 336 4.95 1.52 6.64
N THR A 337 6.04 1.44 5.88
CA THR A 337 6.96 2.56 5.60
C THR A 337 6.81 3.08 4.18
N LEU A 338 5.76 2.67 3.47
CA LEU A 338 5.47 3.19 2.14
C LEU A 338 5.18 4.70 2.22
N PRO A 339 5.74 5.50 1.29
CA PRO A 339 5.53 6.94 1.25
C PRO A 339 4.04 7.22 1.01
N SER A 340 3.41 7.89 1.97
CA SER A 340 1.96 8.12 2.01
C SER A 340 1.58 9.52 2.47
N GLY A 341 2.56 10.38 2.81
CA GLY A 341 2.30 11.69 3.43
C GLY A 341 1.76 11.64 4.85
N LEU A 342 1.36 10.47 5.36
CA LEU A 342 0.83 10.30 6.72
C LEU A 342 1.93 10.02 7.73
N THR A 343 1.90 10.73 8.86
CA THR A 343 2.73 10.34 9.99
C THR A 343 2.18 9.07 10.64
N TRP A 344 3.05 8.40 11.41
CA TRP A 344 2.62 7.23 12.18
C TRP A 344 1.55 7.60 13.24
N GLU A 345 1.63 8.81 13.78
CA GLU A 345 0.68 9.29 14.78
C GLU A 345 -0.71 9.53 14.15
N ASP A 346 -0.76 10.14 12.96
CA ASP A 346 -2.01 10.34 12.21
C ASP A 346 -2.67 9.00 11.90
N ARG A 347 -1.88 8.02 11.46
CA ARG A 347 -2.36 6.66 11.24
C ARG A 347 -2.99 6.07 12.50
N LEU A 348 -2.31 6.13 13.65
CA LEU A 348 -2.84 5.58 14.90
C LEU A 348 -4.10 6.32 15.38
N SER A 349 -4.17 7.63 15.16
CA SER A 349 -5.33 8.45 15.50
C SER A 349 -6.53 8.13 14.60
N ALA A 350 -6.32 8.00 13.29
CA ALA A 350 -7.32 7.54 12.33
C ALA A 350 -7.84 6.14 12.68
N MET A 351 -6.93 5.20 12.99
CA MET A 351 -7.31 3.85 13.39
C MET A 351 -8.13 3.82 14.69
N ALA A 352 -7.81 4.69 15.67
CA ALA A 352 -8.60 4.80 16.89
C ALA A 352 -9.99 5.38 16.65
N ALA A 353 -10.12 6.27 15.66
CA ALA A 353 -11.41 6.79 15.21
C ALA A 353 -12.20 5.82 14.30
N GLY A 354 -11.55 4.75 13.80
CA GLY A 354 -12.16 3.79 12.88
C GLY A 354 -12.20 4.32 11.44
N LEU A 355 -11.23 5.16 11.08
CA LEU A 355 -11.10 5.75 9.77
C LEU A 355 -10.08 4.97 8.93
N SER A 356 -10.30 4.96 7.62
CA SER A 356 -9.30 4.51 6.64
C SER A 356 -8.17 5.54 6.50
N ALA A 357 -7.12 5.19 5.76
CA ALA A 357 -6.12 6.16 5.38
C ALA A 357 -6.77 7.25 4.53
N GLN A 358 -6.69 8.49 5.01
CA GLN A 358 -7.19 9.69 4.33
C GLN A 358 -5.99 10.60 4.11
N ALA A 359 -5.82 11.14 2.90
CA ALA A 359 -4.85 12.19 2.70
C ALA A 359 -5.31 13.42 3.50
N HIS A 360 -4.40 14.11 4.17
CA HIS A 360 -4.71 15.44 4.70
C HIS A 360 -4.83 16.36 3.49
N CYS A 361 -6.06 16.77 3.17
CA CYS A 361 -6.30 17.85 2.22
C CYS A 361 -6.17 19.19 2.93
#